data_AF-A0A927S4Y7-F1
#
_entry.id   AF-A0A927S4Y7-F1
#
_cell.length_a   1.000
_cell.length_b   1.000
_cell.length_c   1.000
_cell.angle_alpha   90.00
_cell.angle_beta   90.00
_cell.angle_gamma   90.00
#
_symmetry.space_group_name_H-M   'P 1'
#
loop_
_entity.id
_entity.type
_entity.pdbx_description
1 polymer ?
#
loop_
_entity_poly.entity_id
_entity_poly.type
_entity_poly.pdbx_seq_one_letter_code
_entity_poly.pdbx_strand_id
1 'polypeptide(L)'
;MDCSTYLEARPVEREDLPADFDRRLAVALSTLPDERGTDIILARFHDEATLQTIGDEFGLSRERVRQLVEKYLRKLRQPDILRYLNCGIDGIPEKTVKAVVKRLQENDSYQKGD
;
A
#
# COMPACT_ATOMS: atom_id res chain seq x y z
N MET A 1 -9.12 -2.62 -41.29
CA MET A 1 -8.76 -3.25 -40.01
C MET A 1 -9.17 -2.28 -38.93
N ASP A 2 -10.38 -2.43 -38.41
CA ASP A 2 -10.89 -1.52 -37.39
C ASP A 2 -10.17 -1.75 -36.07
N CYS A 3 -9.45 -0.73 -35.63
CA CYS A 3 -8.78 -0.66 -34.32
C CYS A 3 -9.79 -0.43 -33.17
N SER A 4 -11.05 -0.86 -33.35
CA SER A 4 -12.18 -0.62 -32.44
C SER A 4 -12.58 -1.84 -31.62
N THR A 5 -11.77 -2.89 -31.58
CA THR A 5 -11.84 -3.87 -30.49
C THR A 5 -10.99 -3.36 -29.33
N TYR A 6 -11.38 -2.18 -28.83
CA TYR A 6 -10.95 -1.74 -27.51
C TYR A 6 -11.51 -2.77 -26.55
N LEU A 7 -10.61 -3.62 -26.02
CA LEU A 7 -10.92 -4.55 -24.94
C LEU A 7 -11.69 -3.77 -23.87
N GLU A 8 -12.98 -4.06 -23.75
CA GLU A 8 -13.77 -3.66 -22.60
C GLU A 8 -13.12 -4.34 -21.40
N ALA A 9 -12.22 -3.63 -20.73
CA ALA A 9 -11.73 -4.06 -19.43
C ALA A 9 -12.96 -4.08 -18.53
N ARG A 10 -13.55 -5.26 -18.35
CA ARG A 10 -14.66 -5.48 -17.44
C ARG A 10 -14.25 -4.86 -16.09
N PRO A 11 -15.14 -4.08 -15.44
CA PRO A 11 -14.86 -3.62 -14.09
C PRO A 11 -14.46 -4.82 -13.21
N VAL A 12 -13.40 -4.63 -12.42
CA VAL A 12 -12.95 -5.63 -11.46
C VAL A 12 -13.97 -5.64 -10.34
N GLU A 13 -14.71 -6.73 -10.23
CA GLU A 13 -15.70 -6.88 -9.17
C GLU A 13 -15.03 -7.38 -7.89
N ARG A 14 -15.70 -7.25 -6.75
CA ARG A 14 -15.13 -7.67 -5.46
C ARG A 14 -14.88 -9.18 -5.43
N GLU A 15 -15.68 -9.95 -6.17
CA GLU A 15 -15.54 -11.40 -6.33
C GLU A 15 -14.30 -11.81 -7.13
N ASP A 16 -13.75 -10.90 -7.95
CA ASP A 16 -12.51 -11.14 -8.72
C ASP A 16 -11.26 -10.99 -7.84
N LEU A 17 -11.39 -10.40 -6.64
CA LEU A 17 -10.31 -10.19 -5.70
C LEU A 17 -10.15 -11.38 -4.74
N PRO A 18 -8.91 -11.71 -4.35
CA PRO A 18 -8.69 -12.76 -3.36
C PRO A 18 -9.27 -12.34 -1.99
N ALA A 19 -9.83 -13.29 -1.24
CA ALA A 19 -10.54 -13.02 0.02
C ALA A 19 -9.67 -12.35 1.10
N ASP A 20 -8.34 -12.50 1.01
CA ASP A 20 -7.36 -11.92 1.91
C ASP A 20 -6.79 -10.57 1.41
N PHE A 21 -7.32 -10.03 0.31
CA PHE A 21 -6.87 -8.77 -0.28
C PHE A 21 -6.93 -7.61 0.72
N ASP A 22 -8.05 -7.46 1.44
CA ASP A 22 -8.23 -6.38 2.42
C ASP A 22 -7.16 -6.45 3.52
N ARG A 23 -6.82 -7.66 3.99
CA ARG A 23 -5.76 -7.87 4.98
C ARG A 23 -4.38 -7.51 4.42
N ARG A 24 -4.11 -7.87 3.17
CA ARG A 24 -2.84 -7.57 2.50
C ARG A 24 -2.69 -6.09 2.19
N LEU A 25 -3.78 -5.43 1.81
CA LEU A 25 -3.84 -3.99 1.64
C LEU A 25 -3.54 -3.28 2.97
N ALA A 26 -4.17 -3.71 4.08
CA ALA A 26 -3.91 -3.14 5.40
C ALA A 26 -2.42 -3.24 5.80
N VAL A 27 -1.78 -4.39 5.57
CA VAL A 27 -0.34 -4.58 5.83
C VAL A 27 0.52 -3.73 4.89
N ALA A 28 0.16 -3.62 3.62
CA ALA A 28 0.89 -2.76 2.68
C ALA A 28 0.82 -1.29 3.10
N LEU A 29 -0.35 -0.82 3.55
CA LEU A 29 -0.55 0.55 4.06
C LEU A 29 0.23 0.79 5.36
N SER A 30 0.35 -0.21 6.25
CA SER A 30 1.17 -0.07 7.46
C SER A 30 2.67 0.06 7.19
N THR A 31 3.15 -0.22 5.96
CA THR A 31 4.55 0.01 5.57
C THR A 31 4.83 1.45 5.12
N LEU A 32 3.81 2.30 5.06
CA LEU A 32 3.98 3.71 4.73
C LEU A 32 4.81 4.40 5.83
N PRO A 33 5.70 5.34 5.45
CA PRO A 33 6.61 5.99 6.39
C PRO A 33 5.93 7.02 7.31
N ASP A 34 4.62 7.22 7.16
CA ASP A 34 3.86 8.26 7.83
C ASP A 34 2.55 7.66 8.35
N GLU A 35 2.25 7.89 9.62
CA GLU A 35 1.07 7.34 10.29
C GLU A 35 -0.22 7.85 9.65
N ARG A 36 -0.22 9.11 9.18
CA ARG A 36 -1.37 9.73 8.50
C ARG A 36 -1.50 9.31 7.04
N GLY A 37 -0.49 8.61 6.50
CA GLY A 37 -0.45 8.25 5.09
C GLY A 37 -1.54 7.26 4.69
N THR A 38 -1.87 6.34 5.61
CA THR A 38 -2.98 5.39 5.46
C THR A 38 -4.29 6.14 5.31
N ASP A 39 -4.57 7.08 6.22
CA ASP A 39 -5.83 7.85 6.22
C ASP A 39 -5.95 8.74 4.98
N ILE A 40 -4.86 9.37 4.54
CA ILE A 40 -4.86 10.20 3.31
C ILE A 40 -5.15 9.37 2.06
N ILE A 41 -4.59 8.16 1.96
CA ILE A 41 -4.82 7.25 0.83
C ILE A 41 -6.25 6.69 0.89
N LEU A 42 -6.73 6.28 2.07
CA LEU A 42 -8.09 5.80 2.24
C LEU A 42 -9.11 6.90 1.92
N ALA A 43 -8.95 8.10 2.49
CA ALA A 43 -9.83 9.23 2.19
C ALA A 43 -9.90 9.52 0.68
N ARG A 44 -8.76 9.42 -0.03
CA ARG A 44 -8.73 9.71 -1.47
C ARG A 44 -9.38 8.63 -2.35
N PHE A 45 -9.19 7.35 -2.02
CA PHE A 45 -9.55 6.22 -2.89
C PHE A 45 -10.72 5.38 -2.39
N HIS A 46 -10.97 5.35 -1.08
CA HIS A 46 -12.12 4.69 -0.48
C HIS A 46 -13.29 5.67 -0.32
N ASP A 47 -13.05 6.87 0.22
CA ASP A 47 -14.09 7.87 0.47
C ASP A 47 -14.25 8.87 -0.69
N GLU A 48 -13.46 8.72 -1.76
CA GLU A 48 -13.43 9.59 -2.94
C GLU A 48 -13.22 11.09 -2.65
N ALA A 49 -12.68 11.42 -1.47
CA ALA A 49 -12.48 12.80 -1.03
C ALA A 49 -11.54 13.57 -1.95
N THR A 50 -11.79 14.86 -2.11
CA THR A 50 -10.95 15.72 -2.95
C THR A 50 -9.65 16.07 -2.22
N LEU A 51 -8.58 16.38 -2.96
CA LEU A 51 -7.31 16.85 -2.37
C LEU A 51 -7.48 18.10 -1.50
N GLN A 52 -8.50 18.92 -1.80
CA GLN A 52 -8.82 20.10 -1.02
C GLN A 52 -9.45 19.72 0.32
N THR A 53 -10.49 18.86 0.29
CA THR A 53 -11.16 18.35 1.50
C THR A 53 -10.17 17.68 2.46
N ILE A 54 -9.30 16.82 1.92
CA ILE A 54 -8.24 16.17 2.71
C ILE A 54 -7.25 17.23 3.25
N GLY A 55 -6.92 18.26 2.47
CA GLY A 55 -6.08 19.36 2.95
C GLY A 55 -6.72 20.10 4.13
N ASP A 56 -8.01 20.40 4.02
CA ASP A 56 -8.75 21.13 5.04
C ASP A 56 -8.91 20.31 6.33
N GLU A 57 -9.14 18.99 6.22
CA GLU A 57 -9.23 18.06 7.36
C GLU A 57 -7.90 17.88 8.11
N PHE A 58 -6.79 17.77 7.36
CA PHE A 58 -5.47 17.52 7.93
C PHE A 58 -4.66 18.80 8.20
N GLY A 59 -5.21 19.98 7.88
CA GLY A 59 -4.53 21.27 8.00
C GLY A 59 -3.33 21.43 7.06
N LEU A 60 -3.37 20.79 5.88
CA LEU A 60 -2.32 20.77 4.88
C LEU A 60 -2.75 21.53 3.62
N SER A 61 -1.79 22.13 2.91
CA SER A 61 -2.10 22.69 1.60
C SER A 61 -2.44 21.58 0.60
N ARG A 62 -3.31 21.88 -0.37
CA ARG A 62 -3.65 20.97 -1.47
C ARG A 62 -2.42 20.37 -2.17
N GLU A 63 -1.40 21.20 -2.40
CA GLU A 63 -0.16 20.75 -3.04
C GLU A 63 0.63 19.80 -2.13
N ARG A 64 0.62 20.03 -0.82
CA ARG A 64 1.24 19.10 0.13
C ARG A 64 0.53 17.75 0.14
N VAL A 65 -0.79 17.73 0.12
CA VAL A 65 -1.58 16.48 0.00
C VAL A 65 -1.24 15.75 -1.31
N ARG A 66 -1.16 16.47 -2.43
CA ARG A 66 -0.77 15.89 -3.72
C ARG A 66 0.59 15.20 -3.65
N GLN A 67 1.59 15.87 -3.06
CA GLN A 67 2.93 15.32 -2.89
C GLN A 67 2.95 14.07 -1.99
N LEU A 68 2.16 14.08 -0.91
CA LEU A 68 2.05 12.94 -0.01
C LEU A 68 1.40 11.74 -0.71
N VAL A 69 0.28 11.94 -1.42
CA VAL A 69 -0.37 10.90 -2.22
C VAL A 69 0.60 10.31 -3.24
N GLU A 70 1.33 11.15 -3.98
CA GLU A 70 2.33 10.69 -4.96
C GLU A 70 3.45 9.88 -4.30
N LYS A 71 3.96 10.34 -3.14
CA LYS A 71 4.98 9.64 -2.35
C LYS A 71 4.49 8.27 -1.88
N TYR A 72 3.28 8.19 -1.34
CA TYR A 72 2.72 6.93 -0.83
C TYR A 72 2.39 5.96 -1.97
N LEU A 73 1.80 6.44 -3.08
CA LEU A 73 1.57 5.61 -4.27
C LEU A 73 2.86 5.06 -4.85
N ARG A 74 3.93 5.87 -4.90
CA ARG A 74 5.26 5.41 -5.33
C ARG A 74 5.78 4.30 -4.43
N LYS A 75 5.51 4.36 -3.12
CA LYS A 75 5.87 3.31 -2.16
C LYS A 75 5.07 2.03 -2.43
N LEU A 76 3.74 2.12 -2.57
CA LEU A 76 2.88 0.97 -2.86
C LEU A 76 3.20 0.29 -4.20
N ARG A 77 3.71 1.05 -5.18
CA ARG A 77 4.16 0.53 -6.48
C ARG A 77 5.53 -0.16 -6.47
N GLN A 78 6.21 -0.25 -5.32
CA GLN A 78 7.46 -1.01 -5.25
C GLN A 78 7.20 -2.48 -5.58
N PRO A 79 8.11 -3.17 -6.30
CA PRO A 79 7.88 -4.53 -6.77
C PRO A 79 7.62 -5.51 -5.63
N ASP A 80 8.25 -5.31 -4.47
CA ASP A 80 8.03 -6.16 -3.30
C ASP A 80 6.61 -6.02 -2.74
N ILE A 81 6.09 -4.78 -2.67
CA ILE A 81 4.73 -4.51 -2.19
C ILE A 81 3.70 -4.99 -3.22
N LEU A 82 3.92 -4.76 -4.52
CA LEU A 82 3.05 -5.27 -5.57
C LEU A 82 3.02 -6.80 -5.60
N ARG A 83 4.16 -7.47 -5.42
CA ARG A 83 4.21 -8.93 -5.30
C ARG A 83 3.44 -9.41 -4.08
N TYR A 84 3.53 -8.71 -2.96
CA TYR A 84 2.74 -9.04 -1.78
C TYR A 84 1.24 -8.81 -2.00
N LEU A 85 0.84 -7.73 -2.66
CA LEU A 85 -0.56 -7.41 -2.98
C LEU A 85 -1.16 -8.32 -4.05
N ASN A 86 -0.35 -8.92 -4.93
CA ASN A 86 -0.81 -9.85 -5.97
C ASN A 86 -0.69 -11.33 -5.56
N CYS A 87 0.41 -11.74 -4.92
CA CYS A 87 0.73 -13.15 -4.61
C CYS A 87 0.79 -13.52 -3.12
N GLY A 88 0.55 -12.59 -2.19
CA GLY A 88 0.49 -12.85 -0.75
C GLY A 88 1.86 -13.16 -0.16
N ILE A 89 1.87 -13.90 0.96
CA ILE A 89 3.11 -14.37 1.60
C ILE A 89 3.86 -15.34 0.68
N ASP A 90 3.13 -16.11 -0.14
CA ASP A 90 3.68 -17.08 -1.11
C ASP A 90 4.51 -16.39 -2.20
N GLY A 91 4.22 -15.11 -2.47
CA GLY A 91 4.95 -14.28 -3.42
C GLY A 91 6.27 -13.71 -2.91
N ILE A 92 6.54 -13.78 -1.61
CA ILE A 92 7.72 -13.16 -0.99
C ILE A 92 8.92 -14.10 -1.17
N PRO A 93 10.03 -13.64 -1.78
CA PRO A 93 11.20 -14.49 -1.93
C PRO A 93 11.77 -14.86 -0.55
N GLU A 94 12.10 -16.14 -0.37
CA GLU A 94 12.62 -16.71 0.89
C GLU A 94 13.83 -15.94 1.44
N LYS A 95 14.64 -15.35 0.56
CA LYS A 95 15.78 -14.49 0.92
C LYS A 95 15.35 -13.28 1.75
N THR A 96 14.21 -12.66 1.41
CA THR A 96 13.65 -11.52 2.15
C THR A 96 13.12 -11.97 3.50
N VAL A 97 12.41 -13.10 3.55
CA VAL A 97 11.90 -13.68 4.80
C VAL A 97 13.07 -14.00 5.76
N LYS A 98 14.11 -14.69 5.28
CA LYS A 98 15.32 -14.98 6.06
C LYS A 98 16.01 -13.72 6.54
N ALA A 99 16.10 -12.67 5.72
CA ALA A 99 16.69 -11.40 6.13
C ALA A 99 15.87 -10.70 7.23
N VAL A 100 14.54 -10.76 7.17
CA VAL A 100 13.66 -10.20 8.20
C VAL A 100 13.75 -11.00 9.49
N VAL A 101 13.66 -12.33 9.44
CA VAL A 101 13.79 -13.22 10.60
C VAL A 101 15.13 -13.01 11.30
N LYS A 102 16.22 -12.91 10.52
CA LYS A 102 17.56 -12.61 11.05
C LYS A 102 17.58 -11.28 11.82
N ARG A 103 17.00 -10.21 11.24
CA ARG A 103 16.91 -8.90 11.92
C ARG A 103 16.10 -8.95 13.21
N LEU A 104 15.00 -9.71 13.25
CA LEU A 104 14.19 -9.84 14.46
C LEU A 104 14.96 -10.58 15.57
N GLN A 105 15.65 -11.67 15.23
CA GLN A 105 16.51 -12.41 16.16
C GLN A 105 17.65 -11.54 16.73
N GLU A 106 18.21 -10.64 15.91
CA GLU A 106 19.23 -9.69 16.35
C GLU A 106 18.66 -8.62 17.29
N ASN A 107 17.42 -8.14 17.08
CA ASN A 107 16.79 -7.15 17.96
C ASN A 107 16.34 -7.72 19.32
N ASP A 108 15.89 -8.99 19.38
CA ASP A 108 15.54 -9.65 20.65
C ASP A 108 16.75 -9.81 21.59
N SER A 109 17.97 -9.86 21.03
CA SER A 109 19.21 -9.93 21.82
C SER A 109 19.55 -8.64 22.60
N TYR A 110 18.87 -7.53 22.31
CA TYR A 110 19.09 -6.23 22.99
C TYR A 110 18.18 -5.99 24.20
N GLN A 111 17.16 -6.82 24.43
CA GLN A 111 16.22 -6.67 25.55
C GLN A 111 16.62 -7.47 26.80
N LYS A 112 17.83 -8.04 26.83
CA LYS A 112 18.36 -8.85 27.93
C LYS A 112 19.67 -8.27 28.49
N GLY A 113 19.60 -7.00 28.90
CA GLY A 113 20.70 -6.29 29.55
C GLY A 113 20.16 -5.20 30.46
N ASP A 114 20.28 -5.47 31.76
CA ASP A 114 20.10 -4.61 32.95
C ASP A 114 18.70 -4.09 33.33
#